data_AF-A0A660VL75-F1
#
_entry.id   AF-A0A660VL75-F1
#
_cell.length_a   1.000
_cell.length_b   1.000
_cell.length_c   1.000
_cell.angle_alpha   90.00
_cell.angle_beta   90.00
_cell.angle_gamma   90.00
#
_symmetry.space_group_name_H-M   'P 1'
#
loop_
_entity.id
_entity.type
_entity.pdbx_description
1 polymer ?
#
loop_
_entity_poly.entity_id
_entity_poly.type
_entity_poly.pdbx_seq_one_letter_code
_entity_poly.pdbx_strand_id
1 'polypeptide(L)'
;MRGAARRTTVDELRKQGRRTVSVLNFRDVQDLIEQAVENTLKRRGLKLDGRGIHEEVRLEFLALMRERDMLRKTVEDLLHERERLAENRERLDRALTATTSEYRSAQKSEVVEEADELAALAAEVEAALRDTLADTPAETTEEAVELVNEAFARQRAVTLERAQTAHEANLHRLERRMSRLKSKLSETEEMLARAQSEPELAAIPGQPVAAGLDSADPAFETKTELLSEIFKLNVELREMLEKN
;
A
#
# COMPACT_ATOMS: atom_id res chain seq x y z
N MET A 1 3.96 -20.70 2.04
CA MET A 1 2.65 -21.34 2.27
C MET A 1 2.29 -21.18 3.74
N ARG A 2 1.17 -20.51 4.04
CA ARG A 2 0.67 -20.24 5.40
C ARG A 2 0.20 -21.57 6.01
N GLY A 3 0.88 -22.04 7.05
CA GLY A 3 0.47 -23.23 7.80
C GLY A 3 -0.64 -22.87 8.77
N ALA A 4 -1.89 -23.07 8.36
CA ALA A 4 -3.01 -23.06 9.30
C ALA A 4 -2.75 -24.12 10.37
N ALA A 5 -2.64 -23.72 11.64
CA ALA A 5 -2.51 -24.63 12.76
C ALA A 5 -3.68 -25.64 12.71
N ARG A 6 -3.37 -26.88 12.32
CA ARG A 6 -4.34 -27.97 12.36
C ARG A 6 -4.69 -28.17 13.84
N ARG A 7 -5.94 -27.89 14.21
CA ARG A 7 -6.49 -28.18 15.53
C ARG A 7 -6.40 -29.68 15.74
N THR A 8 -5.38 -30.14 16.45
CA THR A 8 -5.26 -31.54 16.85
C THR A 8 -6.42 -31.85 17.78
N THR A 9 -7.28 -32.76 17.35
CA THR A 9 -8.45 -33.15 18.15
C THR A 9 -8.02 -34.11 19.25
N VAL A 10 -8.77 -34.16 20.35
CA VAL A 10 -8.45 -35.02 21.52
C VAL A 10 -8.28 -36.49 21.11
N ASP A 11 -8.99 -36.93 20.08
CA ASP A 11 -8.88 -38.28 19.51
C ASP A 11 -7.55 -38.55 18.79
N GLU A 12 -6.94 -37.53 18.17
CA GLU A 12 -5.62 -37.65 17.54
C GLU A 12 -4.51 -37.76 18.58
N LEU A 13 -4.61 -37.01 19.68
CA LEU A 13 -3.69 -37.10 20.82
C LEU A 13 -3.79 -38.44 21.55
N ARG A 14 -5.00 -39.03 21.60
CA ARG A 14 -5.24 -40.37 22.17
C ARG A 14 -4.66 -41.48 21.30
N LYS A 15 -4.78 -41.37 19.96
CA LYS A 15 -4.14 -42.28 18.99
C LYS A 15 -2.61 -42.23 19.05
N GLN A 16 -2.03 -41.09 19.43
CA GLN A 16 -0.59 -40.92 19.67
C GLN A 16 -0.11 -41.44 21.03
N GLY A 17 -0.96 -42.15 21.79
CA GLY A 17 -0.56 -42.82 23.03
C GLY A 17 -0.46 -41.92 24.26
N ARG A 18 -0.83 -40.64 24.17
CA ARG A 18 -0.91 -39.74 25.32
C ARG A 18 -2.15 -40.09 26.15
N ARG A 19 -1.94 -40.77 27.28
CA ARG A 19 -3.01 -41.32 28.15
C ARG A 19 -3.71 -40.27 29.02
N THR A 20 -3.07 -39.14 29.27
CA THR A 20 -3.60 -38.02 30.06
C THR A 20 -3.29 -36.73 29.33
N VAL A 21 -4.29 -36.16 28.67
CA VAL A 21 -4.25 -34.77 28.23
C VAL A 21 -4.90 -33.98 29.37
N SER A 22 -4.12 -33.16 30.07
CA SER A 22 -4.68 -32.20 31.02
C SER A 22 -5.41 -31.14 30.21
N VAL A 23 -6.69 -31.40 29.93
CA VAL A 23 -7.59 -30.40 29.39
C VAL A 23 -7.97 -29.56 30.59
N LEU A 24 -7.43 -28.34 30.67
CA LEU A 24 -7.93 -27.33 31.59
C LEU A 24 -9.43 -27.21 31.33
N ASN A 25 -10.25 -27.70 32.26
CA ASN A 25 -11.68 -27.55 32.11
C ASN A 25 -11.98 -26.06 32.20
N PHE A 26 -12.96 -25.60 31.43
CA PHE A 26 -13.39 -24.20 31.49
C PHE A 26 -13.72 -23.76 32.93
N ARG A 27 -14.20 -24.69 33.77
CA ARG A 27 -14.41 -24.48 35.21
C ARG A 27 -13.11 -24.19 35.98
N ASP A 28 -12.04 -24.92 35.72
CA ASP A 28 -10.76 -24.73 36.40
C ASP A 28 -10.14 -23.36 36.04
N VAL A 29 -10.32 -22.92 34.78
CA VAL A 29 -9.92 -21.57 34.33
C VAL A 29 -10.80 -20.49 34.97
N GLN A 30 -12.11 -20.75 35.06
CA GLN A 30 -13.06 -19.85 35.72
C GLN A 30 -12.71 -19.67 37.21
N ASP A 31 -12.43 -20.76 37.93
CA ASP A 31 -12.05 -20.75 39.34
C ASP A 31 -10.72 -20.00 39.57
N LEU A 32 -9.74 -20.18 38.67
CA LEU A 32 -8.48 -19.44 38.69
C LEU A 32 -8.67 -17.94 38.47
N ILE A 33 -9.57 -17.55 37.55
CA ILE A 33 -9.91 -16.15 37.30
C ILE A 33 -10.65 -15.56 38.51
N GLU A 34 -11.63 -16.29 39.08
CA GLU A 34 -12.38 -15.85 40.27
C GLU A 34 -11.44 -15.64 41.46
N GLN A 35 -10.49 -16.56 41.71
CA GLN A 35 -9.48 -16.41 42.75
C GLN A 35 -8.51 -15.25 42.50
N ALA A 36 -8.07 -15.04 41.26
CA ALA A 36 -7.20 -13.93 40.91
C ALA A 36 -7.89 -12.56 41.11
N VAL A 37 -9.18 -12.48 40.74
CA VAL A 37 -10.03 -11.30 40.95
C VAL A 37 -10.28 -11.07 42.45
N GLU A 38 -10.61 -12.11 43.21
CA GLU A 38 -10.81 -12.00 44.65
C GLU A 38 -9.52 -11.55 45.39
N ASN A 39 -8.36 -12.06 44.97
CA ASN A 39 -7.06 -11.68 45.54
C ASN A 39 -6.65 -10.25 45.20
N THR A 40 -6.96 -9.77 43.99
CA THR A 40 -6.68 -8.39 43.57
C THR A 40 -7.61 -7.39 44.27
N LEU A 41 -8.88 -7.73 44.45
CA LEU A 41 -9.84 -6.92 45.21
C LEU A 41 -9.51 -6.87 46.71
N LYS A 42 -9.12 -8.01 47.31
CA LYS A 42 -8.62 -8.07 48.70
C LYS A 42 -7.35 -7.24 48.90
N ARG A 43 -6.39 -7.29 47.96
CA ARG A 43 -5.17 -6.45 48.01
C ARG A 43 -5.46 -4.95 47.94
N ARG A 44 -6.56 -4.54 47.30
CA ARG A 44 -7.00 -3.14 47.24
C ARG A 44 -7.87 -2.71 48.44
N GLY A 45 -8.08 -3.58 49.44
CA GLY A 45 -8.72 -3.21 50.71
C GLY A 45 -10.25 -3.07 50.66
N LEU A 46 -10.89 -3.49 49.57
CA LEU A 46 -12.34 -3.48 49.45
C LEU A 46 -12.92 -4.68 50.24
N LYS A 47 -13.61 -4.42 51.36
CA LYS A 47 -14.37 -5.45 52.08
C LYS A 47 -15.63 -5.74 51.29
N LEU A 48 -15.69 -6.93 50.68
CA LEU A 48 -16.78 -7.34 49.80
C LEU A 48 -17.86 -8.08 50.61
N ASP A 49 -19.07 -7.52 50.69
CA ASP A 49 -20.27 -8.25 51.13
C ASP A 49 -20.75 -9.18 49.99
N GLY A 50 -19.97 -10.24 49.78
CA GLY A 50 -20.27 -11.59 49.29
C GLY A 50 -21.16 -11.90 48.07
N ARG A 51 -22.11 -11.08 47.61
CA ARG A 51 -23.05 -11.51 46.55
C ARG A 51 -23.31 -10.53 45.41
N GLY A 52 -23.23 -9.22 45.63
CA GLY A 52 -23.46 -8.23 44.56
C GLY A 52 -22.23 -7.94 43.69
N ILE A 53 -21.05 -7.95 44.30
CA ILE A 53 -19.83 -7.44 43.67
C ILE A 53 -19.25 -8.43 42.67
N HIS A 54 -19.50 -9.74 42.85
CA HIS A 54 -19.09 -10.75 41.87
C HIS A 54 -19.81 -10.61 40.53
N GLU A 55 -21.08 -10.19 40.53
CA GLU A 55 -21.84 -10.03 39.30
C GLU A 55 -21.50 -8.72 38.59
N GLU A 56 -21.31 -7.64 39.35
CA GLU A 56 -20.88 -6.34 38.83
C GLU A 56 -19.46 -6.39 38.23
N VAL A 57 -18.49 -7.00 38.94
CA VAL A 57 -17.13 -7.19 38.43
C VAL A 57 -17.10 -8.14 37.23
N ARG A 58 -17.97 -9.17 37.20
CA ARG A 58 -18.10 -10.05 36.05
C ARG A 58 -18.67 -9.32 34.84
N LEU A 59 -19.67 -8.45 35.03
CA LEU A 59 -20.25 -7.64 33.95
C LEU A 59 -19.22 -6.63 33.42
N GLU A 60 -18.48 -5.97 34.31
CA GLU A 60 -17.41 -5.05 33.95
C GLU A 60 -16.27 -5.76 33.20
N PHE A 61 -15.86 -6.95 33.65
CA PHE A 61 -14.88 -7.77 32.95
C PHE A 61 -15.37 -8.20 31.55
N LEU A 62 -16.63 -8.61 31.42
CA LEU A 62 -17.22 -8.93 30.12
C LEU A 62 -17.33 -7.71 29.21
N ALA A 63 -17.60 -6.53 29.76
CA ALA A 63 -17.59 -5.26 29.03
C ALA A 63 -16.18 -4.93 28.51
N LEU A 64 -15.16 -5.00 29.37
CA LEU A 64 -13.75 -4.80 29.00
C LEU A 64 -13.26 -5.81 27.97
N MET A 65 -13.70 -7.07 28.06
CA MET A 65 -13.37 -8.10 27.07
C MET A 65 -13.99 -7.80 25.70
N ARG A 66 -15.25 -7.32 25.67
CA ARG A 66 -15.90 -6.88 24.43
C ARG A 66 -15.23 -5.65 23.85
N GLU A 67 -14.86 -4.69 24.69
CA GLU A 67 -14.14 -3.49 24.29
C GLU A 67 -12.76 -3.85 23.70
N ARG A 68 -12.01 -4.75 24.34
CA ARG A 68 -10.76 -5.27 23.81
C ARG A 68 -10.94 -5.97 22.46
N ASP A 69 -11.98 -6.78 22.31
CA ASP A 69 -12.23 -7.48 21.04
C ASP A 69 -12.65 -6.51 19.92
N MET A 70 -13.38 -5.44 20.26
CA MET A 70 -13.66 -4.35 19.33
C MET A 70 -12.39 -3.59 18.96
N LEU A 71 -11.55 -3.24 19.94
CA LEU A 71 -10.26 -2.59 19.72
C LEU A 71 -9.34 -3.44 18.84
N ARG A 72 -9.29 -4.75 19.05
CA ARG A 72 -8.52 -5.67 18.19
C ARG A 72 -9.00 -5.62 16.74
N LYS A 73 -10.31 -5.63 16.51
CA LYS A 73 -10.87 -5.52 15.16
C LYS A 73 -10.52 -4.19 14.52
N THR A 74 -10.68 -3.08 15.25
CA THR A 74 -10.33 -1.76 14.72
C THR A 74 -8.83 -1.65 14.40
N VAL A 75 -7.97 -2.26 15.23
CA VAL A 75 -6.54 -2.34 14.96
C VAL A 75 -6.25 -3.14 13.68
N GLU A 76 -6.87 -4.31 13.53
CA GLU A 76 -6.73 -5.15 12.33
C GLU A 76 -7.21 -4.41 11.07
N ASP A 77 -8.35 -3.73 11.15
CA ASP A 77 -8.90 -2.92 10.05
C ASP A 77 -7.93 -1.78 9.67
N LEU A 78 -7.38 -1.06 10.65
CA LEU A 78 -6.45 0.04 10.41
C LEU A 78 -5.10 -0.45 9.83
N LEU A 79 -4.61 -1.60 10.29
CA LEU A 79 -3.44 -2.24 9.67
C LEU A 79 -3.70 -2.61 8.21
N HIS A 80 -4.89 -3.14 7.92
CA HIS A 80 -5.27 -3.52 6.57
C HIS A 80 -5.41 -2.29 5.65
N GLU A 81 -6.00 -1.20 6.16
CA GLU A 81 -6.07 0.07 5.44
C GLU A 81 -4.67 0.66 5.17
N ARG A 82 -3.76 0.58 6.15
CA ARG A 82 -2.37 1.01 5.99
C ARG A 82 -1.65 0.21 4.92
N GLU A 83 -1.80 -1.12 4.89
CA GLU A 83 -1.24 -1.99 3.86
C GLU A 83 -1.78 -1.61 2.47
N ARG A 84 -3.10 -1.41 2.36
CA ARG A 84 -3.76 -0.97 1.13
C ARG A 84 -3.26 0.39 0.64
N LEU A 85 -3.04 1.36 1.55
CA LEU A 85 -2.47 2.67 1.20
C LEU A 85 -1.02 2.54 0.71
N ALA A 86 -0.22 1.67 1.32
CA ALA A 86 1.15 1.42 0.89
C ALA A 86 1.21 0.78 -0.51
N GLU A 87 0.36 -0.20 -0.80
CA GLU A 87 0.25 -0.80 -2.14
C GLU A 87 -0.19 0.23 -3.19
N ASN A 88 -1.15 1.10 -2.84
CA ASN A 88 -1.61 2.17 -3.72
C ASN A 88 -0.49 3.17 -4.02
N ARG A 89 0.32 3.55 -3.02
CA ARG A 89 1.49 4.41 -3.20
C ARG A 89 2.46 3.79 -4.21
N GLU A 90 2.84 2.53 -4.00
CA GLU A 90 3.78 1.84 -4.89
C GLU A 90 3.24 1.75 -6.33
N ARG A 91 1.94 1.49 -6.49
CA ARG A 91 1.29 1.49 -7.81
C ARG A 91 1.35 2.87 -8.48
N LEU A 92 1.12 3.95 -7.73
CA LEU A 92 1.20 5.32 -8.25
C LEU A 92 2.63 5.69 -8.64
N ASP A 93 3.62 5.30 -7.85
CA ASP A 93 5.05 5.51 -8.14
C ASP A 93 5.49 4.81 -9.42
N ARG A 94 5.09 3.54 -9.61
CA ARG A 94 5.35 2.80 -10.85
C ARG A 94 4.69 3.49 -12.05
N ALA A 95 3.44 3.92 -11.92
CA ALA A 95 2.72 4.62 -12.99
C ALA A 95 3.35 5.99 -13.31
N LEU A 96 3.83 6.72 -12.31
CA LEU A 96 4.54 7.99 -12.48
C LEU A 96 5.86 7.78 -13.23
N THR A 97 6.62 6.76 -12.84
CA THR A 97 7.90 6.40 -13.48
C THR A 97 7.71 6.04 -14.94
N ALA A 98 6.72 5.19 -15.25
CA ALA A 98 6.36 4.83 -16.62
C ALA A 98 5.97 6.07 -17.45
N THR A 99 5.06 6.90 -16.94
CA THR A 99 4.62 8.12 -17.64
C THR A 99 5.77 9.12 -17.85
N THR A 100 6.70 9.21 -16.89
CA THR A 100 7.90 10.06 -17.02
C THR A 100 8.85 9.54 -18.09
N SER A 101 9.00 8.22 -18.21
CA SER A 101 9.78 7.60 -19.28
C SER A 101 9.14 7.83 -20.65
N GLU A 102 7.81 7.67 -20.76
CA GLU A 102 7.03 7.97 -21.97
C GLU A 102 7.17 9.45 -22.39
N TYR A 103 7.11 10.37 -21.43
CA TYR A 103 7.31 11.80 -21.70
C TYR A 103 8.73 12.09 -22.19
N ARG A 104 9.76 11.50 -21.57
CA ARG A 104 11.16 11.66 -22.02
C ARG A 104 11.40 11.07 -23.39
N SER A 105 10.79 9.93 -23.72
CA SER A 105 10.91 9.35 -25.07
C SER A 105 10.16 10.21 -26.08
N ALA A 106 8.96 10.70 -25.75
CA ALA A 106 8.21 11.59 -26.62
C ALA A 106 9.01 12.87 -26.89
N GLN A 107 9.59 13.50 -25.87
CA GLN A 107 10.40 14.71 -26.04
C GLN A 107 11.65 14.52 -26.91
N LYS A 108 12.19 13.29 -26.98
CA LYS A 108 13.34 12.95 -27.81
C LYS A 108 12.96 12.49 -29.22
N SER A 109 11.70 12.16 -29.45
CA SER A 109 11.21 11.77 -30.77
C SER A 109 11.18 13.01 -31.64
N GLU A 110 12.05 13.05 -32.65
CA GLU A 110 11.99 14.07 -33.68
C GLU A 110 10.75 13.86 -34.56
N VAL A 111 10.10 14.95 -34.96
CA VAL A 111 8.89 14.99 -35.82
C VAL A 111 9.26 14.71 -37.30
N VAL A 112 10.46 14.21 -37.57
CA VAL A 112 11.13 14.31 -38.87
C VAL A 112 10.69 13.22 -39.85
N GLU A 113 10.19 12.06 -39.40
CA GLU A 113 9.94 10.90 -40.27
C GLU A 113 8.93 11.18 -41.41
N GLU A 114 7.85 11.92 -41.17
CA GLU A 114 6.85 12.22 -42.22
C GLU A 114 7.33 13.25 -43.26
N ALA A 115 8.36 14.04 -42.94
CA ALA A 115 8.87 15.09 -43.82
C ALA A 115 9.81 14.54 -44.91
N ASP A 116 10.46 13.40 -44.67
CA ASP A 116 11.37 12.75 -45.61
C ASP A 116 10.63 11.95 -46.68
N GLU A 117 9.49 11.35 -46.35
CA GLU A 117 8.64 10.63 -47.31
C GLU A 117 8.06 11.57 -48.39
N LEU A 118 7.67 12.79 -48.01
CA LEU A 118 7.17 13.79 -48.96
C LEU A 118 8.26 14.30 -49.91
N ALA A 119 9.53 14.36 -49.45
CA ALA A 119 10.65 14.74 -50.29
C ALA A 119 10.98 13.66 -51.33
N ALA A 120 10.90 12.39 -50.94
CA ALA A 120 11.06 11.27 -51.87
C ALA A 120 9.94 11.24 -52.93
N LEU A 121 8.68 11.47 -52.53
CA LEU A 121 7.55 11.54 -53.45
C LEU A 121 7.67 12.71 -54.44
N ALA A 122 8.14 13.88 -53.97
CA ALA A 122 8.36 15.03 -54.84
C ALA A 122 9.40 14.72 -55.95
N ALA A 123 10.50 14.05 -55.61
CA ALA A 123 11.52 13.65 -56.57
C ALA A 123 11.00 12.62 -57.60
N GLU A 124 10.14 11.68 -57.17
CA GLU A 124 9.52 10.70 -58.07
C GLU A 124 8.52 11.37 -59.03
N VAL A 125 7.71 12.30 -58.54
CA VAL A 125 6.76 13.07 -59.35
C VAL A 125 7.49 13.99 -60.33
N GLU A 126 8.57 14.63 -59.91
CA GLU A 126 9.42 15.44 -60.78
C GLU A 126 10.02 14.62 -61.94
N ALA A 127 10.53 13.42 -61.64
CA ALA A 127 11.05 12.51 -62.66
C ALA A 127 9.95 12.07 -63.65
N ALA A 128 8.76 11.72 -63.14
CA ALA A 128 7.62 11.33 -63.98
C ALA A 128 7.10 12.49 -64.85
N LEU A 129 7.10 13.73 -64.33
CA LEU A 129 6.71 14.92 -65.09
C LEU A 129 7.68 15.22 -66.23
N ARG A 130 8.99 15.09 -65.98
CA ARG A 130 9.99 15.27 -67.04
C ARG A 130 9.90 14.21 -68.13
N ASP A 131 9.62 12.97 -67.75
CA ASP A 131 9.50 11.86 -68.72
C ASP A 131 8.21 11.98 -69.56
N THR A 132 7.09 12.36 -68.94
CA THR A 132 5.80 12.53 -69.64
C THR A 132 5.72 13.76 -70.54
N LEU A 133 6.47 14.81 -70.21
CA LEU A 133 6.50 16.07 -70.95
C LEU A 133 7.77 16.24 -71.81
N ALA A 134 8.48 15.15 -72.13
CA ALA A 134 9.74 15.18 -72.88
C ALA A 134 9.62 15.84 -74.27
N ASP A 135 8.44 15.79 -74.90
CA ASP A 135 8.18 16.38 -76.22
C ASP A 135 7.62 17.82 -76.18
N THR A 136 7.49 18.39 -74.98
CA THR A 136 6.97 19.77 -74.77
C THR A 136 8.12 20.78 -74.61
N PRO A 137 7.89 22.08 -74.83
CA PRO A 137 8.91 23.11 -74.64
C PRO A 137 9.51 23.08 -73.22
N ALA A 138 10.82 23.30 -73.12
CA ALA A 138 11.56 23.32 -71.86
C ALA A 138 10.98 24.32 -70.85
N GLU A 139 10.54 25.50 -71.32
CA GLU A 139 9.94 26.53 -70.45
C GLU A 139 8.65 26.04 -69.77
N THR A 140 7.78 25.34 -70.50
CA THR A 140 6.51 24.84 -69.95
C THR A 140 6.71 23.66 -68.99
N THR A 141 7.76 22.87 -69.21
CA THR A 141 8.13 21.76 -68.31
C THR A 141 8.77 22.26 -67.02
N GLU A 142 9.64 23.27 -67.11
CA GLU A 142 10.23 23.91 -65.94
C GLU A 142 9.16 24.61 -65.09
N GLU A 143 8.25 25.38 -65.69
CA GLU A 143 7.11 25.99 -64.98
C GLU A 143 6.24 24.94 -64.28
N ALA A 144 5.94 23.81 -64.92
CA ALA A 144 5.14 22.74 -64.33
C ALA A 144 5.85 22.07 -63.14
N VAL A 145 7.16 21.81 -63.26
CA VAL A 145 7.99 21.26 -62.18
C VAL A 145 8.08 22.23 -61.01
N GLU A 146 8.28 23.53 -61.26
CA GLU A 146 8.31 24.56 -60.22
C GLU A 146 7.00 24.63 -59.45
N LEU A 147 5.86 24.62 -60.15
CA LEU A 147 4.54 24.73 -59.54
C LEU A 147 4.22 23.50 -58.66
N VAL A 148 4.67 22.32 -59.10
CA VAL A 148 4.56 21.06 -58.34
C VAL A 148 5.47 21.08 -57.11
N ASN A 149 6.71 21.54 -57.25
CA ASN A 149 7.64 21.69 -56.13
C ASN A 149 7.13 22.70 -55.09
N GLU A 150 6.52 23.80 -55.52
CA GLU A 150 5.90 24.77 -54.62
C GLU A 150 4.67 24.18 -53.90
N ALA A 151 3.87 23.35 -54.58
CA ALA A 151 2.75 22.64 -53.97
C ALA A 151 3.24 21.61 -52.93
N PHE A 152 4.30 20.86 -53.22
CA PHE A 152 4.93 19.93 -52.28
C PHE A 152 5.56 20.66 -51.09
N ALA A 153 6.23 21.78 -51.30
CA ALA A 153 6.79 22.59 -50.23
C ALA A 153 5.70 23.12 -49.29
N ARG A 154 4.57 23.61 -49.83
CA ARG A 154 3.40 24.02 -49.05
C ARG A 154 2.79 22.85 -48.27
N GLN A 155 2.60 21.70 -48.93
CA GLN A 155 2.06 20.52 -48.27
C GLN A 155 2.97 20.03 -47.15
N ARG A 156 4.29 20.00 -47.37
CA ARG A 156 5.28 19.65 -46.35
C ARG A 156 5.21 20.58 -45.14
N ALA A 157 5.09 21.89 -45.36
CA ALA A 157 4.94 22.86 -44.28
C ALA A 157 3.68 22.58 -43.44
N VAL A 158 2.54 22.31 -44.09
CA VAL A 158 1.27 21.99 -43.41
C VAL A 158 1.36 20.67 -42.64
N THR A 159 1.96 19.64 -43.23
CA THR A 159 2.14 18.34 -42.56
C THR A 159 3.03 18.49 -41.32
N LEU A 160 4.15 19.21 -41.45
CA LEU A 160 5.09 19.44 -40.36
C LEU A 160 4.44 20.26 -39.23
N GLU A 161 3.66 21.30 -39.55
CA GLU A 161 2.91 22.07 -38.56
C GLU A 161 1.88 21.20 -37.82
N ARG A 162 1.14 20.35 -38.54
CA ARG A 162 0.17 19.41 -37.93
C ARG A 162 0.86 18.39 -37.04
N ALA A 163 1.98 17.84 -37.48
CA ALA A 163 2.75 16.86 -36.72
C ALA A 163 3.34 17.50 -35.45
N GLN A 164 3.85 18.73 -35.54
CA GLN A 164 4.30 19.52 -34.38
C GLN A 164 3.14 19.79 -33.41
N THR A 165 2.00 20.26 -33.91
CA THR A 165 0.82 20.54 -33.07
C THR A 165 0.34 19.27 -32.36
N ALA A 166 0.30 18.13 -33.06
CA ALA A 166 -0.08 16.85 -32.49
C ALA A 166 0.93 16.37 -31.44
N HIS A 167 2.24 16.59 -31.69
CA HIS A 167 3.31 16.29 -30.76
C HIS A 167 3.19 17.10 -29.47
N GLU A 168 3.02 18.42 -29.58
CA GLU A 168 2.79 19.33 -28.45
C GLU A 168 1.55 18.94 -27.64
N ALA A 169 0.45 18.63 -28.32
CA ALA A 169 -0.76 18.15 -27.66
C ALA A 169 -0.53 16.85 -26.87
N ASN A 170 0.29 15.93 -27.40
CA ASN A 170 0.66 14.70 -26.71
C ASN A 170 1.55 14.99 -25.48
N LEU A 171 2.54 15.88 -25.61
CA LEU A 171 3.37 16.31 -24.48
C LEU A 171 2.53 16.93 -23.36
N HIS A 172 1.62 17.85 -23.71
CA HIS A 172 0.70 18.46 -22.74
C HIS A 172 -0.23 17.43 -22.07
N ARG A 173 -0.69 16.42 -22.81
CA ARG A 173 -1.49 15.32 -22.23
C ARG A 173 -0.68 14.53 -21.20
N LEU A 174 0.57 14.20 -21.52
CA LEU A 174 1.48 13.49 -20.62
C LEU A 174 1.82 14.32 -19.39
N GLU A 175 2.07 15.62 -19.53
CA GLU A 175 2.29 16.56 -18.42
C GLU A 175 1.09 16.62 -17.47
N ARG A 176 -0.12 16.76 -18.02
CA ARG A 176 -1.36 16.75 -17.22
C ARG A 176 -1.54 15.43 -16.47
N ARG A 177 -1.23 14.30 -17.11
CA ARG A 177 -1.27 12.98 -16.46
C ARG A 177 -0.25 12.88 -15.34
N MET A 178 0.98 13.33 -15.55
CA MET A 178 2.01 13.37 -14.51
C MET A 178 1.60 14.25 -13.33
N SER A 179 1.06 15.43 -13.58
CA SER A 179 0.55 16.33 -12.54
C SER A 179 -0.53 15.68 -11.68
N ARG A 180 -1.51 15.01 -12.31
CA ARG A 180 -2.56 14.26 -11.60
C ARG A 180 -1.99 13.10 -10.77
N LEU A 181 -1.03 12.36 -11.31
CA LEU A 181 -0.39 11.26 -10.57
C LEU A 181 0.40 11.79 -9.37
N LYS A 182 1.14 12.89 -9.51
CA LYS A 182 1.84 13.55 -8.39
C LYS A 182 0.87 14.03 -7.30
N SER A 183 -0.24 14.66 -7.70
CA SER A 183 -1.26 15.12 -6.74
C SER A 183 -1.87 13.96 -5.96
N LYS A 184 -2.20 12.85 -6.64
CA LYS A 184 -2.71 11.64 -5.96
C LYS A 184 -1.67 10.99 -5.06
N LEU A 185 -0.41 10.97 -5.49
CA LEU A 185 0.68 10.43 -4.67
C LEU A 185 0.83 11.25 -3.39
N SER A 186 0.87 12.58 -3.50
CA SER A 186 0.92 13.50 -2.35
C SER A 186 -0.25 13.27 -1.39
N GLU A 187 -1.47 13.13 -1.89
CA GLU A 187 -2.65 12.83 -1.07
C GLU A 187 -2.51 11.48 -0.36
N THR A 188 -2.05 10.44 -1.05
CA THR A 188 -1.81 9.12 -0.42
C THR A 188 -0.68 9.15 0.60
N GLU A 189 0.37 9.95 0.38
CA GLU A 189 1.47 10.13 1.31
C GLU A 189 1.01 10.88 2.58
N GLU A 190 0.16 11.90 2.43
CA GLU A 190 -0.45 12.58 3.57
C GLU A 190 -1.35 11.63 4.39
N MET A 191 -2.18 10.83 3.73
CA MET A 191 -3.03 9.84 4.41
C MET A 191 -2.18 8.81 5.16
N LEU A 192 -1.10 8.35 4.55
CA LEU A 192 -0.18 7.38 5.15
C LEU A 192 0.61 8.00 6.30
N ALA A 193 1.02 9.26 6.20
CA ALA A 193 1.66 10.00 7.29
C ALA A 193 0.69 10.20 8.48
N ARG A 194 -0.57 10.54 8.22
CA ARG A 194 -1.61 10.65 9.26
C ARG A 194 -1.82 9.31 9.97
N ALA A 195 -1.98 8.22 9.21
CA ALA A 195 -2.12 6.87 9.74
C ALA A 195 -0.88 6.38 10.52
N GLN A 196 0.30 6.94 10.25
CA GLN A 196 1.52 6.65 11.02
C GLN A 196 1.69 7.54 12.25
N SER A 197 1.12 8.75 12.24
CA SER A 197 1.23 9.72 13.32
C SER A 197 0.22 9.52 14.44
N GLU A 198 -0.80 8.67 14.25
CA GLU A 198 -1.73 8.28 15.31
C GLU A 198 -1.01 7.40 16.36
N PRO A 199 -0.75 7.91 17.59
CA PRO A 199 0.15 7.27 18.55
C PRO A 199 -0.40 5.98 19.22
N GLU A 200 -1.64 5.57 18.94
CA GLU A 200 -2.33 4.55 19.77
C GLU A 200 -2.33 3.14 19.17
N LEU A 201 -1.86 2.93 17.94
CA LEU A 201 -1.86 1.62 17.27
C LEU A 201 -0.50 0.91 17.25
N ALA A 202 0.52 1.52 17.83
CA ALA A 202 1.86 0.94 17.95
C ALA A 202 2.01 -0.07 19.11
N ALA A 203 0.90 -0.56 19.69
CA ALA A 203 0.91 -1.57 20.75
C ALA A 203 0.49 -2.95 20.22
N ILE A 204 1.36 -3.57 19.41
CA ILE A 204 1.25 -4.96 18.93
C ILE A 204 2.61 -5.64 19.21
N PRO A 205 2.63 -6.91 19.65
CA PRO A 205 3.52 -7.40 20.69
C PRO A 205 5.00 -7.44 20.29
N GLY A 206 5.85 -6.88 21.15
CA GLY A 206 7.31 -6.85 20.98
C GLY A 206 8.01 -5.52 21.30
N GLN A 207 7.27 -4.45 21.68
CA GLN A 207 7.86 -3.14 21.99
C GLN A 207 7.30 -2.53 23.29
N PRO A 208 8.01 -1.54 23.87
CA PRO A 208 8.49 -1.59 25.24
C PRO A 208 7.38 -1.43 26.27
N VAL A 209 7.58 -2.20 27.33
CA VAL A 209 6.83 -2.35 28.58
C VAL A 209 6.36 -1.03 29.25
N ALA A 210 6.87 0.13 28.82
CA ALA A 210 6.64 1.43 29.42
C ALA A 210 5.41 2.19 28.90
N ALA A 211 4.69 1.72 27.87
CA ALA A 211 3.62 2.48 27.20
C ALA A 211 2.32 2.70 28.03
N GLY A 212 2.31 2.43 29.33
CA GLY A 212 1.16 2.65 30.21
C GLY A 212 1.49 2.90 31.67
N LEU A 213 2.77 3.13 31.99
CA LEU A 213 3.21 3.48 33.34
C LEU A 213 3.47 4.98 33.41
N ASP A 214 2.91 5.65 34.41
CA ASP A 214 3.17 7.06 34.65
C ASP A 214 4.63 7.22 35.10
N SER A 215 5.42 7.97 34.33
CA SER A 215 6.81 8.28 34.64
C SER A 215 7.00 9.05 35.95
N ALA A 216 5.93 9.64 36.49
CA ALA A 216 5.92 10.28 37.81
C ALA A 216 5.67 9.30 38.97
N ASP A 217 5.41 8.03 38.71
CA ASP A 217 5.19 7.01 39.73
C ASP A 217 6.51 6.66 40.44
N PRO A 218 6.61 6.77 41.78
CA PRO A 218 7.83 6.42 42.51
C PRO A 218 8.22 4.94 42.39
N ALA A 219 7.32 4.07 41.94
CA ALA A 219 7.57 2.65 41.67
C ALA A 219 7.69 2.33 40.17
N PHE A 220 7.86 3.33 39.31
CA PHE A 220 7.95 3.16 37.86
C PHE A 220 9.05 2.17 37.43
N GLU A 221 10.26 2.31 37.99
CA GLU A 221 11.39 1.42 37.68
C GLU A 221 11.10 -0.03 38.09
N THR A 222 10.56 -0.26 39.28
CA THR A 222 10.21 -1.61 39.73
C THR A 222 9.07 -2.24 38.92
N LYS A 223 8.07 -1.44 38.51
CA LYS A 223 6.94 -1.90 37.69
C LYS A 223 7.36 -2.22 36.26
N THR A 224 8.25 -1.41 35.67
CA THR A 224 8.82 -1.68 34.35
C THR A 224 9.66 -2.94 34.35
N GLU A 225 10.47 -3.16 35.40
CA GLU A 225 11.28 -4.36 35.56
C GLU A 225 10.42 -5.63 35.68
N LEU A 226 9.41 -5.62 36.56
CA LEU A 226 8.48 -6.74 36.73
C LEU A 226 7.69 -7.07 35.47
N LEU A 227 7.18 -6.06 34.77
CA LEU A 227 6.47 -6.29 33.52
C LEU A 227 7.41 -6.86 32.45
N SER A 228 8.68 -6.41 32.39
CA SER A 228 9.67 -6.95 31.46
C SER A 228 9.95 -8.43 31.72
N GLU A 229 9.97 -8.83 32.99
CA GLU A 229 10.17 -10.21 33.40
C GLU A 229 8.95 -11.07 33.06
N ILE A 230 7.74 -10.57 33.30
CA ILE A 230 6.48 -11.22 32.89
C ILE A 230 6.41 -11.39 31.38
N PHE A 231 6.86 -10.40 30.60
CA PHE A 231 6.91 -10.51 29.14
C PHE A 231 7.92 -11.56 28.68
N LYS A 232 9.13 -11.59 29.25
CA LYS A 232 10.13 -12.64 28.96
C LYS A 232 9.58 -14.03 29.25
N LEU A 233 9.00 -14.23 30.44
CA LEU A 233 8.38 -15.49 30.84
C LEU A 233 7.25 -15.91 29.90
N ASN A 234 6.42 -14.96 29.43
CA ASN A 234 5.35 -15.24 28.46
C ASN A 234 5.88 -15.59 27.07
N VAL A 235 6.98 -14.97 26.62
CA VAL A 235 7.65 -15.32 25.36
C VAL A 235 8.26 -16.72 25.48
N GLU A 236 8.97 -17.02 26.56
CA GLU A 236 9.53 -18.34 26.83
C GLU A 236 8.45 -19.43 26.91
N LEU A 237 7.32 -19.15 27.59
CA LEU A 237 6.16 -20.04 27.61
C LEU A 237 5.61 -20.30 26.20
N ARG A 238 5.52 -19.27 25.35
CA ARG A 238 5.09 -19.43 23.95
C ARG A 238 6.09 -20.25 23.14
N GLU A 239 7.38 -19.99 23.27
CA GLU A 239 8.42 -20.77 22.58
C GLU A 239 8.44 -22.23 23.03
N MET A 240 8.21 -22.50 24.32
CA MET A 240 8.09 -23.85 24.85
C MET A 240 6.82 -24.56 24.37
N LEU A 241 5.73 -23.81 24.15
CA LEU A 241 4.49 -24.33 23.57
C LEU A 241 4.59 -24.56 22.05
N GLU A 242 5.45 -23.81 21.35
CA GLU A 242 5.70 -23.97 19.91
C GLU A 242 6.72 -25.08 19.57
N LYS A 243 7.62 -25.42 20.50
CA LYS A 243 8.61 -26.50 20.35
C LYS A 243 8.10 -27.88 20.80
N ASN A 244 6.87 -27.99 21.32
CA ASN A 244 6.24 -29.24 21.80
C ASN A 244 4.99 -29.62 21.01
#